data_AF-A0A2H6LND0-F1
#
_entry.id   AF-A0A2H6LND0-F1
#
_cell.length_a   1.000
_cell.length_b   1.000
_cell.length_c   1.000
_cell.angle_alpha   90.00
_cell.angle_beta   90.00
_cell.angle_gamma   90.00
#
_symmetry.space_group_name_H-M   'P 1'
#
loop_
_entity.id
_entity.type
_entity.pdbx_description
1 polymer ?
#
loop_
_entity_poly.entity_id
_entity_poly.type
_entity_poly.pdbx_seq_one_letter_code
_entity_poly.pdbx_strand_id
1 'polypeptide(L)' 'MLESVIYEEIWQEWYQEGFELGFKQSLEQKAQEIAISMLSKGMAIALIIHCTGLTIEQVQKL' A
#
# COMPACT_ATOMS: atom_id res chain seq x y z
N MET A 1 30.18 19.69 14.39
CA MET A 1 28.91 20.46 14.33
C MET A 1 28.24 20.31 12.97
N LEU A 2 28.97 20.38 11.84
CA LEU A 2 28.43 20.03 10.51
C LEU A 2 28.11 18.53 10.37
N GLU A 3 28.99 17.66 10.87
CA GLU A 3 28.81 16.20 10.78
C GLU A 3 27.53 15.74 11.49
N SER A 4 27.19 16.31 12.66
CA SER A 4 25.99 15.96 13.41
C SER A 4 24.69 16.35 12.70
N VAL A 5 24.69 17.46 11.97
CA VAL A 5 23.52 17.92 11.18
C VAL A 5 23.28 16.98 10.00
N ILE A 6 24.34 16.54 9.33
CA ILE A 6 24.26 15.58 8.21
C ILE A 6 23.68 14.24 8.69
N TYR A 7 24.08 13.75 9.87
CA TYR A 7 23.52 12.52 10.43
C TYR A 7 22.03 12.65 10.76
N GLU A 8 21.58 13.79 11.29
CA GLU A 8 20.18 14.04 11.59
C GLU A 8 19.32 14.11 10.33
N GLU A 9 19.80 14.77 9.26
CA GLU A 9 19.13 14.83 7.96
C GLU A 9 18.96 13.44 7.34
N ILE A 10 20.02 12.63 7.29
CA ILE A 10 19.97 11.26 6.76
C ILE A 10 18.99 10.39 7.57
N TRP A 11 18.97 10.53 8.90
CA TRP A 11 18.05 9.78 9.74
C TRP A 11 16.58 10.16 9.48
N GLN A 12 16.31 11.45 9.26
CA GLN A 12 14.97 11.92 8.92
C GLN A 12 14.54 11.40 7.55
N GLU A 13 15.42 11.43 6.55
CA GLU A 13 15.16 10.86 5.22
C GLU A 13 14.81 9.37 5.32
N TRP A 14 15.63 8.57 6.02
CA TRP A 14 15.38 7.13 6.16
C TRP A 14 14.08 6.82 6.92
N TYR A 15 13.75 7.62 7.93
CA TYR A 15 12.51 7.47 8.66
C TYR A 15 11.30 7.79 7.76
N GLN A 16 11.36 8.87 6.97
CA GLN A 16 10.30 9.23 6.04
C GLN A 16 10.12 8.17 4.95
N GLU A 17 11.21 7.71 4.33
CA GLU A 17 11.16 6.65 3.31
C GLU A 17 10.57 5.36 3.87
N GLY A 18 11.00 4.95 5.07
CA GLY A 18 10.49 3.75 5.74
C GLY A 18 9.00 3.87 6.08
N PHE A 19 8.58 5.05 6.56
CA PHE A 19 7.17 5.32 6.85
C PHE A 19 6.31 5.29 5.58
N GLU A 20 6.75 5.96 4.51
CA GLU A 20 6.03 5.95 3.23
C GLU A 20 5.91 4.55 2.62
N LEU A 21 6.99 3.78 2.65
CA LEU A 21 6.99 2.42 2.12
C LEU A 21 6.05 1.52 2.92
N GLY A 22 6.13 1.57 4.26
CA GLY A 22 5.25 0.81 5.14
C GLY A 22 3.78 1.20 4.98
N PHE A 23 3.50 2.51 4.85
CA PHE A 23 2.15 3.00 4.62
C PHE A 23 1.58 2.49 3.28
N LYS A 24 2.34 2.63 2.18
CA LYS A 24 1.94 2.14 0.85
C LYS A 24 1.68 0.62 0.86
N GLN A 25 2.57 -0.16 1.47
CA GLN A 25 2.39 -1.61 1.59
C GLN A 25 1.13 -1.97 2.39
N SER A 26 0.87 -1.28 3.50
CA SER A 26 -0.32 -1.56 4.32
C SER A 26 -1.63 -1.24 3.59
N LEU A 27 -1.65 -0.15 2.80
CA LEU A 27 -2.80 0.20 1.97
C LEU A 27 -3.06 -0.85 0.88
N GLU A 28 -2.00 -1.31 0.21
CA GLU A 28 -2.12 -2.35 -0.81
C GLU A 28 -2.63 -3.67 -0.21
N GLN A 29 -2.04 -4.13 0.90
CA GLN A 29 -2.51 -5.31 1.62
C GLN A 29 -3.99 -5.18 2.00
N LYS A 30 -4.39 -4.00 2.51
CA LYS A 30 -5.78 -3.78 2.90
C LYS A 30 -6.73 -3.82 1.71
N ALA A 31 -6.34 -3.26 0.57
CA ALA A 31 -7.11 -3.32 -0.66
C ALA A 31 -7.30 -4.78 -1.13
N GLN A 32 -6.26 -5.60 -1.04
CA GLN A 32 -6.32 -7.03 -1.36
C GLN A 32 -7.26 -7.80 -0.41
N GLU A 33 -7.17 -7.59 0.90
CA GLU A 33 -8.08 -8.21 1.88
C GLU A 33 -9.55 -7.88 1.59
N ILE A 34 -9.84 -6.61 1.29
CA ILE A 34 -11.20 -6.16 0.96
C ILE A 34 -11.66 -6.84 -0.35
N ALA A 35 -10.81 -6.88 -1.37
CA ALA A 35 -11.13 -7.54 -2.64
C ALA A 35 -11.43 -9.03 -2.46
N ILE A 36 -10.63 -9.76 -1.67
CA ILE A 36 -10.88 -11.18 -1.32
C ILE A 36 -12.26 -11.31 -0.64
N SER A 37 -12.57 -10.44 0.32
CA SER A 37 -13.88 -10.45 0.99
C SER A 37 -15.04 -10.22 0.02
N MET A 38 -14.90 -9.28 -0.91
CA MET A 38 -15.92 -8.98 -1.93
C MET A 38 -16.08 -10.12 -2.93
N LEU A 39 -14.98 -10.74 -3.38
CA LEU A 39 -14.99 -11.93 -4.24
C LEU A 39 -15.73 -13.08 -3.55
N SER A 40 -15.45 -13.31 -2.26
CA SER A 40 -16.12 -14.36 -1.48
C SER A 40 -17.65 -14.18 -1.38
N LYS A 41 -18.12 -12.94 -1.55
CA LYS A 41 -19.54 -12.55 -1.55
C LYS A 41 -20.14 -12.54 -2.96
N GLY A 42 -19.39 -12.93 -3.99
CA GLY A 42 -19.87 -12.98 -5.38
C GLY A 42 -20.04 -11.61 -6.03
N MET A 43 -19.35 -10.57 -5.54
CA MET A 43 -19.43 -9.24 -6.14
C MET A 43 -18.74 -9.21 -7.52
N ALA A 44 -19.25 -8.37 -8.43
CA ALA A 44 -18.70 -8.23 -9.77
C ALA A 44 -17.28 -7.65 -9.74
N ILE A 45 -16.37 -8.21 -10.54
CA ILE A 45 -14.97 -7.78 -10.64
C ILE A 45 -14.84 -6.27 -10.92
N ALA A 46 -15.69 -5.72 -11.81
CA ALA A 46 -15.69 -4.29 -12.13
C ALA A 46 -15.98 -3.41 -10.89
N LEU A 47 -16.88 -3.84 -10.01
CA LEU A 47 -17.18 -3.13 -8.76
C LEU A 47 -16.01 -3.21 -7.78
N ILE A 48 -15.35 -4.38 -7.70
CA ILE A 48 -14.20 -4.59 -6.81
C ILE A 48 -13.06 -3.65 -7.20
N ILE A 49 -12.69 -3.62 -8.49
CA ILE A 49 -11.66 -2.72 -9.03
C ILE A 49 -11.97 -1.26 -8.70
N HIS A 50 -13.21 -0.83 -8.92
CA HIS A 50 -13.64 0.54 -8.63
C HIS A 50 -13.54 0.88 -7.13
N CYS A 51 -13.85 -0.07 -6.24
CA CYS A 51 -13.84 0.15 -4.80
C CYS A 51 -12.45 0.04 -4.15
N THR A 52 -11.59 -0.85 -4.64
CA THR A 52 -10.29 -1.12 -4.02
C THR A 52 -9.13 -0.44 -4.73
N GLY A 53 -9.33 0.06 -5.94
CA GLY A 53 -8.27 0.64 -6.77
C GLY A 53 -7.27 -0.37 -7.31
N LEU A 54 -7.51 -1.67 -7.12
CA LEU A 54 -6.68 -2.74 -7.68
C LEU A 54 -6.89 -2.87 -9.19
N THR A 55 -5.86 -3.27 -9.92
CA THR A 55 -6.01 -3.57 -11.36
C THR A 55 -6.78 -4.87 -11.59
N ILE A 56 -7.26 -5.05 -12.82
CA ILE A 56 -7.92 -6.31 -13.23
C ILE A 56 -6.99 -7.51 -12.97
N GLU A 57 -5.71 -7.40 -13.33
CA GLU A 57 -4.74 -8.48 -13.16
C GLU A 57 -4.47 -8.79 -11.69
N GLN A 58 -4.45 -7.78 -10.82
CA GLN A 58 -4.31 -7.98 -9.39
C GLN A 58 -5.51 -8.73 -8.83
N VAL A 59 -6.75 -8.30 -9.15
CA VAL A 59 -7.97 -8.96 -8.69
C VAL A 59 -8.10 -10.39 -9.21
N GLN A 60 -7.64 -10.67 -10.44
CA GLN A 60 -7.65 -12.03 -11.01
C GLN A 60 -6.62 -12.98 -10.38
N LYS A 61 -5.61 -12.45 -9.68
CA LYS A 61 -4.55 -13.24 -9.01
C LYS A 61 -4.84 -13.49 -7.51
N LEU A 62 -5.86 -12.84 -6.96
CA LEU A 62 -6.35 -13.06 -5.58
C LEU A 62 -7.11 -14.39 -5.49
#